data_AF-A0A956W5I2-F1
#
_entry.id   AF-A0A956W5I2-F1
#
_cell.length_a   1.000
_cell.length_b   1.000
_cell.length_c   1.000
_cell.angle_alpha   90.00
_cell.angle_beta   90.00
_cell.angle_gamma   90.00
#
_symmetry.space_group_name_H-M   'P 1'
#
loop_
_entity.id
_entity.type
_entity.pdbx_description
1 polymer ?
#
loop_
_entity_poly.entity_id
_entity_poly.type
_entity_poly.pdbx_seq_one_letter_code
_entity_poly.pdbx_strand_id
1 'polypeptide(L)'
;MILGIFSSFRSPVRGIVASAALLGSLALLAILATSSPASANGVPVTVDLAYIDLSNWGPQDASGTAELIFAEGIVRITADGLPQLDGELYQAWLVNSEAGDAISAGRFNATSSGAVSFEGSLPPISDFGFDLLILTVEPEPDDAPQPTEDRSIGGYFSLVGVATADGQGGEAQGGNLQAPGALPNTGDPAFITDLIRVGALAMAMGLSVVVGVRLSRRTA
;
A
#
# COMPACT_ATOMS: atom_id res chain seq x y z
N MET A 1 -12.82 -79.29 42.19
CA MET A 1 -11.54 -78.96 41.54
C MET A 1 -11.82 -77.84 40.55
N ILE A 2 -11.59 -76.58 40.97
CA ILE A 2 -11.91 -75.36 40.21
C ILE A 2 -10.58 -74.85 39.65
N LEU A 3 -10.41 -74.89 38.33
CA LEU A 3 -9.30 -74.23 37.64
C LEU A 3 -9.78 -72.83 37.21
N GLY A 4 -9.23 -71.80 37.84
CA GLY A 4 -9.11 -70.48 37.23
C GLY A 4 -7.70 -70.34 36.66
N ILE A 5 -7.52 -69.51 35.63
CA ILE A 5 -6.37 -68.61 35.48
C ILE A 5 -6.72 -67.50 34.48
N PHE A 6 -6.29 -66.32 34.89
CA PHE A 6 -6.59 -64.96 34.45
C PHE A 6 -6.22 -64.61 32.99
N SER A 7 -7.04 -63.70 32.47
CA SER A 7 -6.86 -62.89 31.27
C SER A 7 -5.68 -61.91 31.39
N SER A 8 -4.88 -61.81 30.33
CA SER A 8 -3.86 -60.76 30.16
C SER A 8 -4.35 -59.72 29.14
N PHE A 9 -4.93 -58.62 29.62
CA PHE A 9 -5.26 -57.45 28.80
C PHE A 9 -4.05 -56.49 28.77
N ARG A 10 -3.34 -56.43 27.64
CA ARG A 10 -2.32 -55.40 27.38
C ARG A 10 -3.00 -54.13 26.83
N SER A 11 -2.84 -53.01 27.52
CA SER A 11 -3.49 -51.72 27.20
C SER A 11 -2.87 -51.01 25.98
N PRO A 12 -3.64 -50.65 24.93
CA PRO A 12 -3.15 -49.89 23.79
C PRO A 12 -3.49 -48.39 23.92
N VAL A 13 -2.92 -47.68 24.90
CA VAL A 13 -3.27 -46.25 25.14
C VAL A 13 -2.14 -45.27 24.79
N ARG A 14 -0.98 -45.76 24.32
CA ARG A 14 0.19 -44.89 24.05
C ARG A 14 0.30 -44.33 22.63
N GLY A 15 -0.53 -44.76 21.68
CA GLY A 15 -0.41 -44.37 20.27
C GLY A 15 -1.13 -43.08 19.85
N ILE A 16 -2.21 -42.70 20.55
CA ILE A 16 -3.14 -41.66 20.07
C ILE A 16 -2.65 -40.23 20.38
N VAL A 17 -1.84 -40.05 21.43
CA VAL A 17 -1.39 -38.72 21.88
C VAL A 17 -0.34 -38.10 20.94
N ALA A 18 0.42 -38.93 20.20
CA ALA A 18 1.48 -38.45 19.32
C ALA A 18 0.95 -37.78 18.04
N SER A 19 -0.19 -38.24 17.50
CA SER A 19 -0.74 -37.74 16.23
C SER A 19 -1.44 -36.38 16.36
N ALA A 20 -2.03 -36.07 17.52
CA ALA A 20 -2.72 -34.80 17.76
C ALA A 20 -1.74 -33.62 17.84
N ALA A 21 -0.53 -33.83 18.37
CA ALA A 21 0.48 -32.78 18.48
C ALA A 21 1.03 -32.35 17.11
N LEU A 22 1.20 -33.30 16.17
CA LEU A 22 1.76 -33.02 14.85
C LEU A 22 0.79 -32.21 13.97
N LEU A 23 -0.50 -32.53 14.03
CA LEU A 23 -1.55 -31.80 13.30
C LEU A 23 -1.73 -30.38 13.83
N GLY A 24 -1.63 -30.19 15.15
CA GLY A 24 -1.68 -28.87 15.78
C GLY A 24 -0.52 -27.97 15.35
N SER A 25 0.70 -28.51 15.27
CA SER A 25 1.87 -27.75 14.81
C SER A 25 1.79 -27.35 13.33
N LEU A 26 1.23 -28.22 12.47
CA LEU A 26 1.12 -27.93 11.03
C LEU A 26 0.07 -26.86 10.75
N ALA A 27 -1.05 -26.87 11.48
CA ALA A 27 -2.08 -25.83 11.38
C ALA A 27 -1.56 -24.46 11.85
N LEU A 28 -0.74 -24.42 12.90
CA LEU A 28 -0.15 -23.18 13.38
C LEU A 28 0.90 -22.61 12.39
N LEU A 29 1.66 -23.49 11.73
CA LEU A 29 2.64 -23.09 10.70
C LEU A 29 1.96 -22.52 9.45
N ALA A 30 0.79 -23.04 9.08
CA ALA A 30 0.02 -22.56 7.94
C ALA A 30 -0.56 -21.15 8.17
N ILE A 31 -0.95 -20.81 9.40
CA ILE A 31 -1.49 -19.48 9.75
C ILE A 31 -0.38 -18.41 9.75
N LEU A 32 0.85 -18.77 10.14
CA LEU A 32 2.00 -17.84 10.11
C LEU A 32 2.47 -17.54 8.68
N ALA A 33 2.17 -18.40 7.72
CA ALA A 33 2.59 -18.25 6.32
C ALA A 33 1.73 -17.26 5.51
N THR A 34 0.58 -16.80 6.02
CA THR A 34 -0.32 -15.87 5.29
C THR A 34 -0.09 -14.41 5.65
N SER A 35 1.11 -14.05 6.06
CA SER A 35 1.48 -12.65 6.31
C SER A 35 1.60 -11.93 4.96
N SER A 36 0.46 -11.50 4.39
CA SER A 36 0.47 -10.58 3.26
C SER A 36 1.19 -9.31 3.71
N PRO A 37 2.19 -8.81 2.96
CA PRO A 37 2.78 -7.53 3.25
C PRO A 37 1.67 -6.48 3.22
N ALA A 38 1.45 -5.81 4.33
CA ALA A 38 0.67 -4.59 4.34
C ALA A 38 1.51 -3.56 3.56
N SER A 39 1.14 -3.30 2.30
CA SER A 39 1.72 -2.18 1.56
C SER A 39 1.48 -0.91 2.37
N ALA A 40 2.56 -0.30 2.82
CA ALA A 40 2.53 0.95 3.56
C ALA A 40 1.79 2.01 2.73
N ASN A 41 0.94 2.79 3.39
CA ASN A 41 0.23 3.93 2.83
C ASN A 41 1.20 4.78 1.99
N GLY A 42 0.97 4.84 0.68
CA GLY A 42 1.77 5.70 -0.20
C GLY A 42 1.58 7.15 0.24
N VAL A 43 2.68 7.86 0.46
CA VAL A 43 2.62 9.30 0.75
C VAL A 43 1.97 9.99 -0.46
N PRO A 44 0.90 10.77 -0.26
CA PRO A 44 0.30 11.55 -1.34
C PRO A 44 1.34 12.45 -2.00
N VAL A 45 1.33 12.50 -3.33
CA VAL A 45 2.19 13.39 -4.11
C VAL A 45 1.38 14.62 -4.49
N THR A 46 1.82 15.77 -4.00
CA THR A 46 1.17 17.06 -4.29
C THR A 46 1.79 17.67 -5.54
N VAL A 47 0.94 18.15 -6.45
CA VAL A 47 1.32 18.81 -7.71
C VAL A 47 0.68 20.19 -7.73
N ASP A 48 1.51 21.23 -7.82
CA ASP A 48 1.02 22.59 -8.00
C ASP A 48 0.61 22.79 -9.45
N LEU A 49 -0.63 23.24 -9.67
CA LEU A 49 -1.19 23.48 -11.00
C LEU A 49 -1.14 24.97 -11.30
N ALA A 50 -0.58 25.32 -12.45
CA ALA A 50 -0.54 26.69 -12.95
C ALA A 50 -0.58 26.70 -14.48
N TYR A 51 -0.70 27.89 -15.06
CA TYR A 51 -0.49 28.07 -16.49
C TYR A 51 1.00 27.89 -16.82
N ILE A 52 1.35 26.81 -17.53
CA ILE A 52 2.75 26.41 -17.83
C ILE A 52 3.08 26.61 -19.31
N ASP A 53 4.34 26.37 -19.72
CA ASP A 53 4.77 26.53 -21.11
C ASP A 53 3.99 25.64 -22.11
N LEU A 54 3.42 24.54 -21.64
CA LEU A 54 2.56 23.65 -22.43
C LEU A 54 1.10 24.12 -22.51
N SER A 55 0.70 25.09 -21.69
CA SER A 55 -0.64 25.64 -21.65
C SER A 55 -0.87 26.62 -22.79
N ASN A 56 -1.99 26.47 -23.49
CA ASN A 56 -2.39 27.30 -24.62
C ASN A 56 -3.86 27.74 -24.56
N TRP A 57 -4.60 27.35 -23.53
CA TRP A 57 -6.02 27.60 -23.40
C TRP A 57 -6.38 28.15 -22.01
N GLY A 58 -7.38 29.04 -21.95
CA GLY A 58 -7.95 29.52 -20.69
C GLY A 58 -7.15 30.63 -19.98
N PRO A 59 -7.54 30.96 -18.73
CA PRO A 59 -6.94 32.07 -17.98
C PRO A 59 -5.53 31.76 -17.47
N GLN A 60 -4.61 32.71 -17.60
CA GLN A 60 -3.21 32.56 -17.16
C GLN A 60 -3.02 32.71 -15.66
N ASP A 61 -4.01 33.27 -14.96
CA ASP A 61 -4.06 33.41 -13.52
C ASP A 61 -4.80 32.24 -12.82
N ALA A 62 -5.28 31.25 -13.58
CA ALA A 62 -5.83 30.03 -13.02
C ALA A 62 -4.73 29.23 -12.32
N SER A 63 -5.05 28.70 -11.14
CA SER A 63 -4.11 27.93 -10.33
C SER A 63 -4.82 26.91 -9.45
N GLY A 64 -4.08 25.95 -8.93
CA GLY A 64 -4.64 24.93 -8.05
C GLY A 64 -3.60 23.97 -7.51
N THR A 65 -4.10 22.90 -6.92
CA THR A 65 -3.31 21.81 -6.38
C THR A 65 -3.98 20.49 -6.70
N ALA A 66 -3.20 19.51 -7.11
CA ALA A 66 -3.64 18.13 -7.21
C ALA A 66 -2.89 17.24 -6.21
N GLU A 67 -3.59 16.30 -5.62
CA GLU A 67 -3.02 15.25 -4.79
C GLU A 67 -3.17 13.90 -5.49
N LEU A 68 -2.07 13.20 -5.69
CA LEU A 68 -2.00 11.88 -6.30
C LEU A 68 -1.72 10.84 -5.20
N ILE A 69 -2.69 9.99 -4.94
CA ILE A 69 -2.60 8.92 -3.93
C ILE A 69 -2.48 7.59 -4.67
N PHE A 70 -1.28 7.30 -5.19
CA PHE A 70 -1.03 6.13 -6.03
C PHE A 70 -1.36 4.79 -5.37
N ALA A 71 -1.17 4.69 -4.05
CA ALA A 71 -1.50 3.48 -3.30
C ALA A 71 -3.01 3.17 -3.29
N GLU A 72 -3.84 4.20 -3.42
CA GLU A 72 -5.30 4.09 -3.44
C GLU A 72 -5.87 4.23 -4.86
N GLY A 73 -5.04 4.64 -5.84
CA GLY A 73 -5.48 4.97 -7.18
C GLY A 73 -6.48 6.13 -7.18
N ILE A 74 -6.23 7.16 -6.38
CA ILE A 74 -7.10 8.33 -6.25
C ILE A 74 -6.35 9.59 -6.70
N VAL A 75 -7.03 10.47 -7.41
CA VAL A 75 -6.61 11.85 -7.68
C VAL A 75 -7.61 12.81 -7.03
N ARG A 76 -7.11 13.85 -6.37
CA ARG A 76 -7.92 14.97 -5.89
C ARG A 76 -7.43 16.25 -6.52
N ILE A 77 -8.33 17.09 -7.00
CA ILE A 77 -8.00 18.34 -7.67
C ILE A 77 -8.83 19.45 -7.06
N THR A 78 -8.13 20.50 -6.62
CA THR A 78 -8.74 21.78 -6.23
C THR A 78 -8.11 22.86 -7.09
N ALA A 79 -8.92 23.69 -7.74
CA ALA A 79 -8.42 24.78 -8.56
C ALA A 79 -9.38 25.97 -8.53
N ASP A 80 -8.86 27.14 -8.84
CA ASP A 80 -9.58 28.40 -8.92
C ASP A 80 -9.22 29.14 -10.21
N GLY A 81 -10.16 29.96 -10.70
CA GLY A 81 -9.98 30.77 -11.90
C GLY A 81 -10.25 30.02 -13.21
N LEU A 82 -10.78 28.80 -13.18
CA LEU A 82 -11.14 28.05 -14.38
C LEU A 82 -12.57 28.42 -14.84
N PRO A 83 -12.80 28.82 -16.09
CA PRO A 83 -14.15 29.12 -16.56
C PRO A 83 -15.02 27.86 -16.61
N GLN A 84 -16.29 27.98 -16.26
CA GLN A 84 -17.26 26.90 -16.48
C GLN A 84 -17.49 26.70 -17.97
N LEU A 85 -17.39 25.45 -18.42
CA LEU A 85 -17.54 25.07 -19.83
C LEU A 85 -18.99 24.71 -20.18
N ASP A 86 -19.39 24.92 -21.43
CA ASP A 86 -20.69 24.54 -21.99
C ASP A 86 -20.50 23.64 -23.21
N GLY A 87 -21.00 22.40 -23.15
CA GLY A 87 -20.77 21.38 -24.18
C GLY A 87 -19.39 20.71 -24.15
N GLU A 88 -18.53 21.11 -23.23
CA GLU A 88 -17.17 20.60 -23.02
C GLU A 88 -16.94 20.34 -21.52
N LEU A 89 -15.91 19.55 -21.20
CA LEU A 89 -15.49 19.24 -19.83
C LEU A 89 -13.98 19.38 -19.70
N TYR A 90 -13.52 19.69 -18.49
CA TYR A 90 -12.12 19.53 -18.16
C TYR A 90 -11.83 18.05 -17.97
N GLN A 91 -10.68 17.60 -18.46
CA GLN A 91 -10.16 16.28 -18.19
C GLN A 91 -8.75 16.37 -17.61
N ALA A 92 -8.54 15.67 -16.50
CA ALA A 92 -7.22 15.52 -15.92
C ALA A 92 -6.48 14.35 -16.59
N TRP A 93 -5.24 14.60 -16.98
CA TRP A 93 -4.38 13.60 -17.63
C TRP A 93 -3.04 13.48 -16.90
N LEU A 94 -2.69 12.26 -16.50
CA LEU A 94 -1.32 11.90 -16.14
C LEU A 94 -0.55 11.61 -17.43
N VAL A 95 0.54 12.32 -17.67
CA VAL A 95 1.36 12.21 -18.87
C VAL A 95 2.76 11.77 -18.49
N ASN A 96 3.30 10.81 -19.25
CA ASN A 96 4.71 10.48 -19.26
C ASN A 96 5.35 11.32 -20.38
N SER A 97 6.08 12.37 -20.01
CA SER A 97 6.63 13.31 -20.99
C SER A 97 7.71 12.69 -21.89
N GLU A 98 8.34 11.60 -21.45
CA GLU A 98 9.38 10.89 -22.21
C GLU A 98 8.77 9.88 -23.19
N ALA A 99 7.82 9.05 -22.75
CA ALA A 99 7.19 8.01 -23.57
C ALA A 99 6.04 8.56 -24.44
N GLY A 100 5.44 9.69 -24.05
CA GLY A 100 4.26 10.26 -24.70
C GLY A 100 2.94 9.54 -24.36
N ASP A 101 2.96 8.65 -23.36
CA ASP A 101 1.76 7.97 -22.86
C ASP A 101 0.95 8.90 -21.96
N ALA A 102 -0.38 8.78 -22.05
CA ALA A 102 -1.31 9.56 -21.23
C ALA A 102 -2.41 8.66 -20.61
N ILE A 103 -2.75 8.93 -19.36
CA ILE A 103 -3.79 8.24 -18.60
C ILE A 103 -4.83 9.27 -18.15
N SER A 104 -6.10 9.02 -18.48
CA SER A 104 -7.22 9.82 -17.95
C SER A 104 -7.39 9.58 -16.45
N ALA A 105 -7.37 10.66 -15.69
CA ALA A 105 -7.62 10.68 -14.26
C ALA A 105 -9.05 11.12 -13.91
N GLY A 106 -9.85 11.44 -14.94
CA GLY A 106 -11.28 11.72 -14.86
C GLY A 106 -11.67 13.08 -15.44
N ARG A 107 -12.99 13.26 -15.63
CA ARG A 107 -13.62 14.44 -16.24
C ARG A 107 -14.43 15.21 -15.20
N PHE A 108 -14.44 16.53 -15.29
CA PHE A 108 -15.18 17.43 -14.41
C PHE A 108 -15.44 18.78 -15.08
N ASN A 109 -16.19 19.65 -14.41
CA ASN A 109 -16.38 21.03 -14.84
C ASN A 109 -16.13 21.98 -13.66
N ALA A 110 -15.78 23.22 -13.95
CA ALA A 110 -15.71 24.27 -12.94
C ALA A 110 -17.12 24.74 -12.57
N THR A 111 -17.26 25.24 -11.35
CA THR A 111 -18.46 25.95 -10.91
C THR A 111 -18.56 27.32 -11.57
N SER A 112 -19.72 27.97 -11.47
CA SER A 112 -19.91 29.32 -12.04
C SER A 112 -19.04 30.41 -11.41
N SER A 113 -18.47 30.18 -10.22
CA SER A 113 -17.45 31.06 -9.61
C SER A 113 -16.03 30.78 -10.08
N GLY A 114 -15.84 29.76 -10.93
CA GLY A 114 -14.56 29.31 -11.42
C GLY A 114 -13.76 28.42 -10.48
N ALA A 115 -14.41 27.88 -9.44
CA ALA A 115 -13.80 26.94 -8.49
C ALA A 115 -14.04 25.50 -8.92
N VAL A 116 -13.06 24.63 -8.65
CA VAL A 116 -13.07 23.18 -8.90
C VAL A 116 -12.79 22.45 -7.59
N SER A 117 -13.56 21.40 -7.32
CA SER A 117 -13.29 20.39 -6.30
C SER A 117 -13.67 19.04 -6.88
N PHE A 118 -12.67 18.24 -7.25
CA PHE A 118 -12.84 16.98 -7.95
C PHE A 118 -12.09 15.85 -7.25
N GLU A 119 -12.70 14.66 -7.21
CA GLU A 119 -12.06 13.41 -6.82
C GLU A 119 -12.31 12.38 -7.94
N GLY A 120 -11.23 11.79 -8.43
CA GLY A 120 -11.22 10.82 -9.52
C GLY A 120 -10.45 9.55 -9.14
N SER A 121 -10.60 8.52 -9.96
CA SER A 121 -9.88 7.25 -9.78
C SER A 121 -8.90 7.04 -10.93
N LEU A 122 -7.71 6.60 -10.58
CA LEU A 122 -6.66 6.22 -11.50
C LEU A 122 -6.73 4.71 -11.75
N PRO A 123 -6.55 4.25 -13.01
CA PRO A 123 -6.38 2.84 -13.27
C PRO A 123 -5.10 2.32 -12.61
N PRO A 124 -4.93 1.00 -12.44
CA PRO A 124 -3.69 0.43 -11.92
C PRO A 124 -2.49 0.86 -12.77
N ILE A 125 -1.56 1.59 -12.16
CA ILE A 125 -0.37 2.11 -12.81
C ILE A 125 0.78 1.12 -12.56
N SER A 126 1.27 0.48 -13.62
CA SER A 126 2.41 -0.45 -13.55
C SER A 126 3.77 0.22 -13.78
N ASP A 127 3.78 1.44 -14.31
CA ASP A 127 4.98 2.20 -14.65
C ASP A 127 4.96 3.57 -13.97
N PHE A 128 6.07 3.94 -13.32
CA PHE A 128 6.23 5.19 -12.58
C PHE A 128 6.87 6.30 -13.43
N GLY A 129 6.84 6.20 -14.76
CA GLY A 129 7.38 7.23 -15.67
C GLY A 129 6.54 8.49 -15.83
N PHE A 130 5.40 8.61 -15.13
CA PHE A 130 4.56 9.81 -15.20
C PHE A 130 5.17 10.96 -14.39
N ASP A 131 5.29 12.11 -15.03
CA ASP A 131 5.98 13.29 -14.50
C ASP A 131 5.20 14.60 -14.71
N LEU A 132 4.06 14.54 -15.40
CA LEU A 132 3.22 15.69 -15.71
C LEU A 132 1.75 15.36 -15.42
N LEU A 133 1.08 16.28 -14.72
CA LEU A 133 -0.37 16.32 -14.64
C LEU A 133 -0.86 17.55 -15.41
N ILE A 134 -1.78 17.36 -16.34
CA ILE A 134 -2.32 18.45 -17.17
C ILE A 134 -3.85 18.39 -17.24
N LEU A 135 -4.50 19.56 -17.22
CA LEU A 135 -5.92 19.72 -17.46
C LEU A 135 -6.13 20.16 -18.91
N THR A 136 -6.92 19.42 -19.66
CA THR A 136 -7.33 19.78 -21.03
C THR A 136 -8.82 20.03 -21.11
N VAL A 137 -9.25 20.70 -22.18
CA VAL A 137 -10.65 20.89 -22.53
C VAL A 137 -11.05 19.84 -23.56
N GLU A 138 -11.98 18.99 -23.19
CA GLU A 138 -12.43 17.86 -24.01
C GLU A 138 -13.89 18.07 -24.44
N PRO A 139 -14.25 17.72 -25.69
CA PRO A 139 -15.63 17.78 -26.14
C PRO A 139 -16.50 16.75 -25.41
N GLU A 140 -17.82 16.96 -25.37
CA GLU A 140 -18.76 15.96 -24.88
C GLU A 140 -19.79 15.61 -25.98
N PRO A 141 -19.80 14.38 -26.53
CA PRO A 141 -18.98 13.22 -26.14
C PRO A 141 -17.55 13.26 -26.68
N ASP A 142 -16.60 12.75 -25.90
CA ASP A 142 -15.20 12.54 -26.30
C ASP A 142 -14.88 11.03 -26.44
N ASP A 143 -14.51 10.65 -27.66
CA ASP A 143 -14.12 9.29 -28.09
C ASP A 143 -12.59 9.14 -28.26
N ALA A 144 -11.81 10.20 -28.04
CA ALA A 144 -10.37 10.20 -28.24
C ALA A 144 -9.63 9.57 -27.03
N PRO A 145 -8.65 8.68 -27.27
CA PRO A 145 -7.88 8.06 -26.18
C PRO A 145 -6.74 8.95 -25.65
N GLN A 146 -6.57 10.16 -26.19
CA GLN A 146 -5.45 11.06 -25.95
C GLN A 146 -5.96 12.46 -25.62
N PRO A 147 -5.21 13.26 -24.83
CA PRO A 147 -5.58 14.63 -24.54
C PRO A 147 -5.69 15.47 -25.81
N THR A 148 -6.68 16.36 -25.86
CA THR A 148 -6.77 17.39 -26.90
C THR A 148 -5.59 18.36 -26.87
N GLU A 149 -5.50 19.18 -27.91
CA GLU A 149 -4.52 20.26 -27.98
C GLU A 149 -4.83 21.43 -27.05
N ASP A 150 -6.07 21.57 -26.57
CA ASP A 150 -6.51 22.65 -25.69
C ASP A 150 -6.13 22.37 -24.23
N ARG A 151 -4.98 22.89 -23.83
CA ARG A 151 -4.32 22.66 -22.54
C ARG A 151 -4.47 23.88 -21.64
N SER A 152 -5.14 23.69 -20.50
CA SER A 152 -5.46 24.76 -19.56
C SER A 152 -4.33 25.02 -18.56
N ILE A 153 -4.27 24.25 -17.49
CA ILE A 153 -3.23 24.36 -16.46
C ILE A 153 -2.61 22.98 -16.21
N GLY A 154 -1.38 22.96 -15.74
CA GLY A 154 -0.67 21.73 -15.44
C GLY A 154 0.45 21.95 -14.44
N GLY A 155 1.10 20.86 -14.07
CA GLY A 155 2.21 20.86 -13.14
C GLY A 155 3.09 19.63 -13.32
N TYR A 156 4.40 19.85 -13.26
CA TYR A 156 5.37 18.76 -13.23
C TYR A 156 5.54 18.25 -11.81
N PHE A 157 5.77 16.95 -11.67
CA PHE A 157 6.06 16.33 -10.40
C PHE A 157 7.11 15.23 -10.56
N SER A 158 7.69 14.82 -9.43
CA SER A 158 8.61 13.69 -9.40
C SER A 158 8.21 12.73 -8.30
N LEU A 159 8.21 11.45 -8.63
CA LEU A 159 7.98 10.37 -7.69
C LEU A 159 9.28 10.10 -6.92
N VAL A 160 9.73 11.05 -6.09
CA VAL A 160 10.93 10.87 -5.25
C VAL A 160 10.56 9.92 -4.10
N GLY A 161 10.69 8.62 -4.33
CA GLY A 161 10.23 7.64 -3.36
C GLY A 161 10.39 6.17 -3.74
N VAL A 162 11.47 5.77 -4.40
CA VAL A 162 11.93 4.38 -4.34
C VAL A 162 13.31 4.40 -3.73
N ALA A 163 13.40 3.97 -2.47
CA ALA A 163 14.66 3.67 -1.84
C ALA A 163 15.40 2.64 -2.70
N THR A 164 16.42 3.08 -3.43
CA THR A 164 17.43 2.17 -3.96
C THR A 164 18.02 1.45 -2.76
N ALA A 165 18.29 0.15 -2.89
CA ALA A 165 18.86 -0.69 -1.82
C ALA A 165 20.20 -0.15 -1.25
N ASP A 166 20.76 0.90 -1.85
CA ASP A 166 22.07 1.45 -1.59
C ASP A 166 22.05 2.82 -0.87
N GLY A 167 20.87 3.36 -0.53
CA GLY A 167 20.74 4.51 0.39
C GLY A 167 21.32 5.85 -0.09
N GLN A 168 21.60 6.03 -1.37
CA GLN A 168 22.05 7.30 -1.94
C GLN A 168 20.93 7.95 -2.76
N GLY A 169 20.04 8.67 -2.08
CA GLY A 169 19.06 9.54 -2.74
C GLY A 169 19.76 10.78 -3.31
N GLY A 170 19.66 10.96 -4.62
CA GLY A 170 20.17 12.11 -5.35
C GLY A 170 19.37 13.38 -5.07
N GLU A 171 20.10 14.49 -4.95
CA GLU A 171 19.60 15.84 -4.74
C GLU A 171 18.76 16.30 -5.95
N ALA A 172 17.45 16.47 -5.75
CA ALA A 172 16.61 17.30 -6.62
C ALA A 172 16.16 18.54 -5.83
N GLN A 173 16.37 19.68 -6.47
CA GLN A 173 16.35 21.01 -5.91
C GLN A 173 14.91 21.58 -5.97
N GLY A 174 14.27 21.81 -4.82
CA GLY A 174 13.04 22.60 -4.72
C GLY A 174 12.03 22.07 -3.70
N GLY A 175 11.86 22.80 -2.59
CA GLY A 175 10.80 22.54 -1.60
C GLY A 175 11.26 21.68 -0.41
N ASN A 176 11.48 22.33 0.73
CA ASN A 176 11.98 21.74 1.96
C ASN A 176 10.93 20.77 2.59
N LEU A 177 10.86 19.53 2.12
CA LEU A 177 10.19 18.43 2.82
C LEU A 177 11.26 17.49 3.38
N GLN A 178 11.63 17.77 4.63
CA GLN A 178 12.43 16.88 5.43
C GLN A 178 11.66 15.55 5.55
N ALA A 179 12.17 14.49 4.92
CA ALA A 179 11.61 13.16 5.07
C ALA A 179 11.42 12.87 6.57
N PRO A 180 10.22 12.46 7.02
CA PRO A 180 10.05 11.99 8.39
C PRO A 180 11.10 10.90 8.62
N GLY A 181 11.93 11.08 9.65
CA GLY A 181 12.97 10.13 10.01
C GLY A 181 12.38 8.73 10.01
N ALA A 182 13.08 7.80 9.35
CA ALA A 182 12.64 6.43 9.12
C ALA A 182 11.84 5.91 10.32
N LEU A 183 10.56 5.62 10.11
CA LEU A 183 9.76 4.94 11.11
C LEU A 183 10.53 3.68 11.53
N PRO A 184 10.57 3.35 12.84
CA PRO A 184 11.20 2.12 13.29
C PRO A 184 10.70 0.96 12.45
N ASN A 185 11.63 0.16 11.91
CA ASN A 185 11.32 -1.02 11.12
C ASN A 185 10.51 -2.00 11.98
N THR A 186 9.18 -1.90 11.97
CA THR A 186 8.29 -2.81 12.72
C THR A 186 8.27 -4.21 12.11
N GLY A 187 8.99 -4.43 11.01
CA GLY A 187 9.24 -5.72 10.38
C GLY A 187 10.61 -6.31 10.69
N ASP A 188 11.37 -5.77 11.66
CA ASP A 188 12.65 -6.38 12.04
C ASP A 188 12.41 -7.86 12.45
N PRO A 189 12.96 -8.83 11.69
CA PRO A 189 12.82 -10.24 12.03
C PRO A 189 13.41 -10.56 13.41
N ALA A 190 14.22 -9.67 14.00
CA ALA A 190 14.65 -9.77 15.38
C ALA A 190 13.48 -9.85 16.36
N PHE A 191 12.38 -9.11 16.14
CA PHE A 191 11.22 -9.14 17.05
C PHE A 191 10.47 -10.48 16.98
N ILE A 192 10.26 -11.01 15.78
CA ILE A 192 9.66 -12.35 15.59
C ILE A 192 10.60 -13.42 16.15
N THR A 193 11.90 -13.29 15.92
CA THR A 193 12.91 -14.23 16.44
C THR A 193 12.97 -14.21 17.96
N ASP A 194 12.87 -13.03 18.59
CA ASP A 194 12.84 -12.89 20.05
C ASP A 194 11.53 -13.40 20.64
N LEU A 195 10.38 -13.18 20.00
CA LEU A 195 9.11 -13.74 20.44
C LEU A 195 9.11 -15.28 20.40
N ILE A 196 9.68 -15.86 19.33
CA ILE A 196 9.88 -17.32 19.22
C ILE A 196 10.82 -17.83 20.31
N ARG A 197 11.92 -17.12 20.60
CA ARG A 197 12.87 -17.50 21.66
C ARG A 197 12.25 -17.45 23.04
N VAL A 198 11.49 -16.40 23.36
CA VAL A 198 10.77 -16.26 24.64
C VAL A 198 9.72 -17.36 24.78
N GLY A 199 8.97 -17.66 23.71
CA GLY A 199 8.01 -18.75 23.69
C GLY A 199 8.65 -20.13 23.92
N ALA A 200 9.78 -20.40 23.26
CA ALA A 200 10.53 -21.64 23.44
C ALA A 200 11.08 -21.79 24.86
N LEU A 201 11.58 -20.71 25.46
CA LEU A 201 12.05 -20.69 26.86
C LEU A 201 10.90 -20.95 27.85
N ALA A 202 9.74 -20.31 27.66
CA ALA A 202 8.59 -20.53 28.53
C ALA A 202 8.09 -21.98 28.47
N MET A 203 8.09 -22.62 27.29
CA MET A 203 7.75 -24.04 27.15
C MET A 203 8.77 -24.95 27.83
N ALA A 204 10.08 -24.67 27.71
CA ALA A 204 11.12 -25.44 28.39
C ALA A 204 11.00 -25.34 29.93
N MET A 205 10.65 -24.16 30.45
CA MET A 205 10.38 -23.98 31.88
C MET A 205 9.12 -24.73 32.33
N GLY A 206 8.04 -24.70 31.54
CA GLY A 206 6.83 -25.47 31.84
C GLY A 206 7.07 -26.98 31.90
N LEU A 207 7.85 -27.53 30.96
CA LEU A 207 8.19 -28.95 30.91
C LEU A 207 9.03 -29.40 32.11
N SER A 208 9.99 -28.58 32.56
CA SER A 208 10.84 -28.92 33.70
C SER A 208 10.06 -28.98 35.02
N VAL A 209 9.07 -28.10 35.23
CA VAL A 209 8.17 -28.16 36.39
C VAL A 209 7.33 -29.44 36.40
N VAL A 210 6.76 -29.83 35.25
CA VAL A 210 5.92 -31.04 35.16
C VAL A 210 6.72 -32.32 35.41
N VAL A 211 7.95 -32.40 34.89
CA VAL A 211 8.86 -33.54 35.12
C VAL A 211 9.27 -33.61 36.60
N GLY A 212 9.62 -32.47 37.22
CA GLY A 212 9.97 -32.39 38.64
C GLY A 212 8.84 -32.88 39.56
N VAL A 213 7.60 -32.42 39.32
CA VAL A 213 6.42 -32.84 40.10
C VAL A 213 6.14 -34.34 39.95
N ARG A 214 6.36 -34.92 38.77
CA ARG A 214 6.17 -36.37 38.55
C ARG A 214 7.23 -37.24 39.22
N LEU A 215 8.47 -36.78 39.30
CA LEU A 215 9.55 -37.50 39.97
C LEU A 215 9.39 -37.46 41.50
N SER A 216 8.99 -36.31 42.06
CA SER A 216 8.73 -36.17 43.51
C SER A 216 7.63 -37.08 44.03
N ARG A 217 6.66 -37.47 43.20
CA ARG A 217 5.56 -38.38 43.58
C ARG A 217 5.92 -39.87 43.51
N ARG A 218 7.12 -40.24 43.05
CA ARG A 218 7.56 -41.65 42.95
C ARG A 218 8.45 -42.11 44.09
N THR A 219 8.96 -41.20 44.90
CA THR A 219 9.88 -41.46 46.02
C THR A 219 9.21 -41.32 47.40
N ALA A 220 7.91 -41.04 47.44
CA ALA A 220 7.06 -41.11 48.61
C ALA A 220 6.10 -42.29 48.45
#